data_AF-A0A357IB46-F1
#
_entry.id   AF-A0A357IB46-F1
#
_cell.length_a   1.000
_cell.length_b   1.000
_cell.length_c   1.000
_cell.angle_alpha   90.00
_cell.angle_beta   90.00
_cell.angle_gamma   90.00
#
_symmetry.space_group_name_H-M   'P 1'
#
loop_
_entity.id
_entity.type
_entity.pdbx_description
1 polymer ?
#
loop_
_entity_poly.entity_id
_entity_poly.type
_entity_poly.pdbx_seq_one_letter_code
_entity_poly.pdbx_strand_id
1 'polypeptide(L)'
;IGIQFGAGGDSSKAELEAEGTRDPQILIDTANACLEAGASIIMIESEGITENADPWRTDVAAKIMNKVGMENVMFEAADPHVFDWYIKNYGIDVNVFIDHSQIVQLECLRRGIWGMKSTMGRITTHRDY
;
A
#
# COMPACT_ATOMS: atom_id res chain seq x y z
N ILE A 1 2.08 -1.45 -10.42
CA ILE A 1 1.70 -0.19 -11.12
C ILE A 1 1.88 0.96 -10.15
N GLY A 2 2.50 2.06 -10.60
CA GLY A 2 2.82 3.21 -9.74
C GLY A 2 2.16 4.52 -10.19
N ILE A 3 2.20 5.52 -9.30
CA ILE A 3 1.72 6.89 -9.58
C ILE A 3 2.83 7.80 -10.14
N GLN A 4 4.09 7.45 -9.88
CA GLN A 4 5.26 8.09 -10.49
C GLN A 4 5.65 7.41 -11.80
N PHE A 5 6.51 8.08 -12.56
CA PHE A 5 7.09 7.57 -13.79
C PHE A 5 8.35 6.75 -13.45
N GLY A 6 8.44 5.53 -13.95
CA GLY A 6 9.55 4.62 -13.69
C GLY A 6 9.09 3.22 -13.29
N ALA A 7 9.99 2.25 -13.38
CA ALA A 7 9.88 0.99 -12.68
C ALA A 7 10.96 1.04 -11.61
N GLY A 8 10.58 1.08 -10.33
CA GLY A 8 11.47 1.42 -9.22
C GLY A 8 12.83 0.73 -9.23
N GLY A 9 13.84 1.40 -8.68
CA GLY A 9 15.16 0.81 -8.38
C GLY A 9 16.38 1.49 -9.01
N ASP A 10 16.22 2.37 -10.00
CA ASP A 10 17.37 2.97 -10.72
C ASP A 10 17.25 4.50 -10.97
N SER A 11 16.15 5.13 -10.54
CA SER A 11 15.92 6.57 -10.68
C SER A 11 16.22 7.30 -9.38
N SER A 12 16.94 8.42 -9.45
CA SER A 12 17.24 9.21 -8.25
C SER A 12 16.01 9.98 -7.78
N LYS A 13 15.89 10.18 -6.46
CA LYS A 13 14.80 10.97 -5.86
C LYS A 13 14.62 12.35 -6.52
N ALA A 14 15.72 13.00 -6.90
CA ALA A 14 15.69 14.31 -7.55
C ALA A 14 15.10 14.27 -8.97
N GLU A 15 15.34 13.19 -9.73
CA GLU A 15 14.75 12.99 -11.06
C GLU A 15 13.24 12.74 -10.95
N LEU A 16 12.84 11.92 -9.98
CA LEU A 16 11.44 11.57 -9.72
C LEU A 16 10.62 12.77 -9.20
N GLU A 17 11.22 13.62 -8.35
CA GLU A 17 10.62 14.87 -7.92
C GLU A 17 10.44 15.87 -9.08
N ALA A 18 11.39 15.90 -10.02
CA ALA A 18 11.32 16.77 -11.20
C ALA A 18 10.25 16.33 -12.21
N GLU A 19 10.02 15.03 -12.37
CA GLU A 19 8.94 14.49 -13.22
C GLU A 19 7.54 14.65 -12.58
N GLY A 20 7.49 14.78 -11.26
CA GLY A 20 6.26 14.99 -10.51
C GLY A 20 5.41 13.72 -10.33
N THR A 21 4.18 13.89 -9.84
CA THR A 21 3.25 12.77 -9.63
C THR A 21 2.07 12.88 -10.59
N ARG A 22 1.55 11.73 -11.06
CA ARG A 22 0.39 11.70 -11.95
C ARG A 22 -0.92 11.86 -11.16
N ASP A 23 -1.98 12.21 -11.87
CA ASP A 23 -3.34 12.19 -11.32
C ASP A 23 -3.68 10.75 -10.87
N PRO A 24 -4.09 10.54 -9.59
CA PRO A 24 -4.53 9.23 -9.10
C PRO A 24 -5.61 8.58 -9.96
N GLN A 25 -6.43 9.36 -10.66
CA GLN A 25 -7.48 8.83 -11.54
C GLN A 25 -6.90 7.96 -12.66
N ILE A 26 -5.74 8.32 -13.21
CA ILE A 26 -5.07 7.53 -14.26
C ILE A 26 -4.69 6.14 -13.73
N LEU A 27 -4.16 6.08 -12.51
CA LEU A 27 -3.79 4.82 -11.87
C LEU A 27 -5.04 3.97 -11.60
N ILE A 28 -6.12 4.59 -11.14
CA ILE A 28 -7.41 3.91 -10.90
C ILE A 28 -7.98 3.34 -12.20
N ASP A 29 -7.99 4.13 -13.28
CA ASP A 29 -8.49 3.69 -14.59
C ASP A 29 -7.64 2.54 -15.14
N THR A 30 -6.32 2.62 -14.95
CA THR A 30 -5.39 1.54 -15.33
C THR A 30 -5.65 0.28 -14.52
N ALA A 31 -5.83 0.39 -13.19
CA ALA A 31 -6.14 -0.74 -12.32
C ALA A 31 -7.43 -1.44 -12.76
N ASN A 32 -8.49 -0.69 -13.03
CA ASN A 32 -9.76 -1.23 -13.50
C ASN A 32 -9.62 -1.91 -14.87
N ALA A 33 -8.90 -1.30 -15.81
CA ALA A 33 -8.65 -1.92 -17.11
C ALA A 33 -7.85 -3.23 -16.99
N CYS A 34 -6.89 -3.31 -16.07
CA CYS A 34 -6.16 -4.55 -15.78
C CYS A 34 -7.07 -5.63 -15.17
N LEU A 35 -7.96 -5.26 -14.25
CA LEU A 35 -8.95 -6.19 -13.67
C LEU A 35 -9.92 -6.70 -14.74
N GLU A 36 -10.43 -5.81 -15.60
CA GLU A 36 -11.28 -6.18 -16.75
C GLU A 36 -10.57 -7.11 -17.74
N ALA A 37 -9.24 -6.94 -17.90
CA ALA A 37 -8.41 -7.82 -18.71
C ALA A 37 -8.11 -9.17 -18.05
N GLY A 38 -8.54 -9.40 -16.79
CA GLY A 38 -8.43 -10.68 -16.09
C GLY A 38 -7.34 -10.75 -15.02
N ALA A 39 -6.71 -9.64 -14.64
CA ALA A 39 -5.81 -9.63 -13.49
C ALA A 39 -6.58 -9.95 -12.20
N SER A 40 -6.04 -10.83 -11.36
CA SER A 40 -6.72 -11.22 -10.11
C SER A 40 -6.56 -10.19 -8.99
N ILE A 41 -5.44 -9.47 -8.98
CA ILE A 41 -5.12 -8.44 -7.99
C ILE A 41 -4.16 -7.43 -8.61
N ILE A 42 -4.28 -6.18 -8.22
CA ILE A 42 -3.42 -5.08 -8.69
C ILE A 42 -2.41 -4.73 -7.60
N MET A 43 -1.13 -4.98 -7.88
CA MET A 43 -0.05 -4.52 -7.01
C MET A 43 0.21 -3.03 -7.26
N ILE A 44 0.11 -2.23 -6.20
CA ILE A 44 0.31 -0.78 -6.18
C ILE A 44 1.68 -0.49 -5.58
N GLU A 45 2.55 0.14 -6.35
CA GLU A 45 3.90 0.53 -5.93
C GLU A 45 3.86 1.65 -4.88
N SER A 46 4.82 1.66 -3.95
CA SER A 46 4.89 2.65 -2.87
C SER A 46 5.37 4.02 -3.35
N GLU A 47 6.09 4.06 -4.46
CA GLU A 47 6.72 5.25 -5.03
C GLU A 47 5.69 6.33 -5.40
N GLY A 48 5.83 7.52 -4.81
CA GLY A 48 4.91 8.64 -4.92
C GLY A 48 3.69 8.56 -3.98
N ILE A 49 3.58 7.51 -3.16
CA ILE A 49 2.53 7.34 -2.14
C ILE A 49 3.14 7.38 -0.74
N THR A 50 3.99 6.39 -0.42
CA THR A 50 4.67 6.25 0.89
C THR A 50 6.19 6.29 0.76
N GLU A 51 6.72 6.08 -0.45
CA GLU A 51 8.11 6.31 -0.82
C GLU A 51 8.22 7.56 -1.69
N ASN A 52 9.29 8.34 -1.52
CA ASN A 52 9.52 9.60 -2.24
C ASN A 52 8.35 10.61 -2.14
N ALA A 53 7.52 10.51 -1.10
CA ALA A 53 6.40 11.40 -0.81
C ALA A 53 6.51 11.93 0.62
N ASP A 54 6.73 13.23 0.78
CA ASP A 54 6.72 13.89 2.08
C ASP A 54 5.87 15.17 2.03
N PRO A 55 4.70 15.20 2.71
CA PRO A 55 4.12 14.11 3.50
C PRO A 55 3.62 12.95 2.63
N TRP A 56 3.41 11.77 3.24
CA TRP A 56 2.77 10.63 2.58
C TRP A 56 1.42 11.02 1.95
N ARG A 57 1.20 10.55 0.73
CA ARG A 57 -0.03 10.77 -0.04
C ARG A 57 -1.13 9.78 0.31
N THR A 58 -1.53 9.81 1.58
CA THR A 58 -2.61 8.97 2.11
C THR A 58 -3.96 9.19 1.41
N ASP A 59 -4.16 10.35 0.77
CA ASP A 59 -5.30 10.65 -0.09
C ASP A 59 -5.37 9.71 -1.31
N VAL A 60 -4.22 9.32 -1.86
CA VAL A 60 -4.13 8.40 -3.01
C VAL A 60 -4.53 7.01 -2.60
N ALA A 61 -3.95 6.49 -1.52
CA ALA A 61 -4.32 5.19 -0.97
C ALA A 61 -5.83 5.12 -0.69
N ALA A 62 -6.41 6.17 -0.10
CA ALA A 62 -7.84 6.25 0.17
C ALA A 62 -8.69 6.25 -1.11
N LYS A 63 -8.29 6.99 -2.14
CA LYS A 63 -8.99 7.01 -3.45
C LYS A 63 -8.93 5.64 -4.13
N ILE A 64 -7.78 4.98 -4.14
CA ILE A 64 -7.62 3.62 -4.70
C ILE A 64 -8.52 2.65 -3.96
N MET A 65 -8.47 2.64 -2.62
CA MET A 65 -9.34 1.78 -1.81
C MET A 65 -10.82 2.02 -2.07
N ASN A 66 -11.24 3.27 -2.26
CA ASN A 66 -12.63 3.61 -2.55
C ASN A 66 -13.09 3.18 -3.95
N LYS A 67 -12.21 3.29 -4.96
CA LYS A 67 -12.58 3.14 -6.37
C LYS A 67 -12.30 1.77 -6.95
N VAL A 68 -11.28 1.07 -6.45
CA VAL A 68 -10.84 -0.24 -6.93
C VAL A 68 -11.27 -1.36 -5.99
N GLY A 69 -11.39 -1.09 -4.68
CA GLY A 69 -11.76 -2.07 -3.66
C GLY A 69 -10.55 -2.77 -3.04
N MET A 70 -10.62 -3.04 -1.73
CA MET A 70 -9.53 -3.61 -0.94
C MET A 70 -9.12 -5.01 -1.41
N GLU A 71 -10.11 -5.81 -1.78
CA GLU A 71 -9.96 -7.18 -2.26
C GLU A 71 -9.21 -7.27 -3.59
N ASN A 72 -9.21 -6.18 -4.37
CA ASN A 72 -8.63 -6.14 -5.72
C ASN A 72 -7.22 -5.52 -5.74
N VAL A 73 -6.70 -5.05 -4.62
CA VAL A 73 -5.39 -4.35 -4.56
C VAL A 73 -4.46 -4.95 -3.52
N MET A 74 -3.16 -4.84 -3.78
CA MET A 74 -2.07 -5.14 -2.85
C MET A 74 -1.09 -3.96 -2.83
N PHE A 75 -0.93 -3.29 -1.69
CA PHE A 75 0.00 -2.16 -1.59
C PHE A 75 1.41 -2.64 -1.25
N GLU A 76 2.40 -2.15 -1.98
CA GLU A 76 3.79 -2.26 -1.57
C GLU A 76 4.02 -1.51 -0.25
N ALA A 77 4.62 -2.22 0.69
CA ALA A 77 4.92 -1.73 2.02
C ALA A 77 6.36 -2.12 2.38
N ALA A 78 7.32 -1.43 1.74
CA ALA A 78 8.75 -1.75 1.83
C ALA A 78 9.36 -1.63 3.25
N ASP A 79 8.69 -0.92 4.17
CA ASP A 79 9.15 -0.70 5.55
C ASP A 79 8.03 -0.97 6.58
N PRO A 80 8.36 -1.41 7.82
CA PRO A 80 7.37 -1.69 8.84
C PRO A 80 6.41 -0.57 9.23
N HIS A 81 6.81 0.69 9.13
CA HIS A 81 5.92 1.81 9.38
C HIS A 81 4.81 1.90 8.32
N VAL A 82 5.08 1.46 7.09
CA VAL A 82 4.11 1.50 5.99
C VAL A 82 3.02 0.45 6.20
N PHE A 83 3.38 -0.81 6.45
CA PHE A 83 2.35 -1.83 6.70
C PHE A 83 1.63 -1.64 8.04
N ASP A 84 2.27 -1.05 9.07
CA ASP A 84 1.59 -0.66 10.31
C ASP A 84 0.48 0.36 10.03
N TRP A 85 0.77 1.35 9.17
CA TRP A 85 -0.23 2.32 8.75
C TRP A 85 -1.37 1.68 7.95
N TYR A 86 -1.09 0.83 6.97
CA TYR A 86 -2.15 0.15 6.20
C TYR A 86 -3.05 -0.71 7.09
N ILE A 87 -2.48 -1.53 7.99
CA ILE A 87 -3.27 -2.35 8.92
C ILE A 87 -4.11 -1.49 9.86
N LYS A 88 -3.55 -0.39 10.36
CA LYS A 88 -4.25 0.52 11.27
C LYS A 88 -5.44 1.21 10.61
N ASN A 89 -5.34 1.56 9.33
CA ASN A 89 -6.37 2.35 8.64
C ASN A 89 -7.39 1.48 7.87
N TYR A 90 -6.99 0.29 7.41
CA TYR A 90 -7.84 -0.56 6.57
C TYR A 90 -8.08 -1.96 7.16
N GLY A 91 -7.49 -2.27 8.30
CA GLY A 91 -7.70 -3.53 9.01
C GLY A 91 -6.71 -4.63 8.62
N ILE A 92 -6.82 -5.76 9.30
CA ILE A 92 -5.88 -6.89 9.19
C ILE A 92 -6.05 -7.73 7.93
N ASP A 93 -6.99 -7.40 7.06
CA ASP A 93 -7.26 -8.11 5.81
C ASP A 93 -6.69 -7.36 4.60
N VAL A 94 -6.11 -6.17 4.80
CA VAL A 94 -5.45 -5.43 3.72
C VAL A 94 -4.29 -6.24 3.16
N ASN A 95 -4.24 -6.39 1.84
CA ASN A 95 -3.16 -7.07 1.14
C ASN A 95 -1.95 -6.14 1.04
N VAL A 96 -0.78 -6.62 1.45
CA VAL A 96 0.47 -5.88 1.37
C VAL A 96 1.56 -6.74 0.75
N PHE A 97 2.38 -6.13 -0.09
CA PHE A 97 3.61 -6.71 -0.63
C PHE A 97 4.78 -6.22 0.25
N ILE A 98 5.49 -7.16 0.88
CA ILE A 98 6.56 -6.87 1.85
C ILE A 98 7.81 -7.70 1.54
N ASP A 99 8.95 -7.28 2.08
CA ASP A 99 10.14 -8.14 2.07
C ASP A 99 9.94 -9.39 2.94
N HIS A 100 10.53 -10.50 2.49
CA HIS A 100 10.44 -11.79 3.17
C HIS A 100 10.93 -11.76 4.63
N SER A 101 11.90 -10.89 4.97
CA SER A 101 12.43 -10.78 6.34
C SER A 101 11.42 -10.15 7.31
N GLN A 102 10.39 -9.46 6.80
CA GLN A 102 9.40 -8.73 7.60
C GLN A 102 8.15 -9.56 7.92
N ILE A 103 8.03 -10.79 7.41
CA ILE A 103 6.83 -11.63 7.53
C ILE A 103 6.41 -11.84 8.99
N VAL A 104 7.36 -12.16 9.88
CA VAL A 104 7.06 -12.40 11.30
C VAL A 104 6.52 -11.14 11.97
N GLN A 105 7.08 -9.98 11.65
CA GLN A 105 6.63 -8.71 12.21
C GLN A 105 5.21 -8.36 11.74
N LEU A 106 4.92 -8.53 10.44
CA LEU A 106 3.61 -8.30 9.87
C LEU A 106 2.54 -9.20 10.53
N GLU A 107 2.83 -10.51 10.67
CA GLU A 107 1.87 -11.45 11.25
C GLU A 107 1.61 -11.16 12.73
N CYS A 108 2.66 -10.85 13.51
CA CYS A 108 2.50 -10.46 14.91
C CYS A 108 1.66 -9.18 15.05
N LEU A 109 1.82 -8.22 14.13
CA LEU A 109 1.00 -7.01 14.09
C LEU A 109 -0.47 -7.32 13.77
N ARG A 110 -0.75 -8.16 12.77
CA ARG A 110 -2.13 -8.58 12.42
C ARG A 110 -2.82 -9.31 13.58
N ARG A 111 -2.04 -10.00 14.42
CA ARG A 111 -2.53 -10.64 15.66
C ARG A 111 -2.61 -9.71 16.86
N GLY A 112 -2.20 -8.45 16.73
CA GLY A 112 -2.18 -7.47 17.83
C GLY A 112 -1.14 -7.77 18.92
N ILE A 113 -0.19 -8.67 18.68
CA ILE A 113 0.89 -9.03 19.62
C ILE A 113 2.22 -8.32 19.31
N TRP A 114 2.20 -7.40 18.35
CA TRP A 114 3.28 -6.51 18.01
C TRP A 114 2.72 -5.15 17.61
N GLY A 115 3.57 -4.12 17.65
CA GLY A 115 3.21 -2.76 17.28
C GLY A 115 3.79 -1.73 18.23
N MET A 116 3.75 -0.47 17.80
CA MET A 116 4.09 0.65 18.68
C MET A 116 2.86 1.08 19.50
N LYS A 117 2.95 2.21 20.20
CA LYS A 117 1.93 2.70 21.16
C LYS A 117 0.48 2.66 20.66
N SER A 118 0.23 2.77 19.35
CA SER A 118 -1.12 2.72 18.79
C SER A 118 -1.63 1.36 18.34
N THR A 119 -0.77 0.33 18.19
CA THR A 119 -1.14 -0.94 17.56
C THR A 119 -1.00 -2.15 18.48
N MET A 120 -0.03 -2.15 19.42
CA MET A 120 0.11 -3.24 20.41
C MET A 120 -1.17 -3.42 21.25
N GLY A 121 -1.75 -4.63 21.23
CA GLY A 121 -2.96 -4.99 21.98
C GLY A 121 -4.24 -4.27 21.54
N ARG A 122 -4.21 -3.56 20.40
CA ARG A 122 -5.33 -2.73 19.92
C ARG A 122 -5.86 -3.15 18.55
N ILE A 123 -5.16 -4.04 17.87
CA ILE A 123 -5.67 -4.68 16.66
C ILE A 123 -6.59 -5.82 17.08
N THR A 124 -7.89 -5.66 16.85
CA THR A 124 -8.91 -6.68 17.09
C THR A 124 -9.53 -7.11 15.77
N THR A 125 -9.92 -8.37 15.70
CA THR A 125 -10.41 -8.98 14.46
C THR A 125 -11.58 -9.87 14.83
N HIS A 126 -12.70 -9.73 14.13
CA HIS A 126 -13.85 -10.62 14.28
C HIS A 126 -13.97 -11.39 12.97
N ARG A 127 -13.39 -12.59 12.92
CA ARG A 127 -13.61 -13.53 11.82
C ARG A 127 -14.50 -14.64 12.36
N ASP A 128 -15.59 -14.89 11.66
CA ASP A 128 -16.41 -16.09 11.87
C ASP A 128 -15.66 -17.24 11.19
N TYR A 129 -15.01 -18.10 11.98
CA TYR A 129 -14.40 -19.34 11.49
C TYR A 129 -15.40 -20.48 11.50
#